data_AF-A0A1Y4QT32-F1
#
_entry.id   AF-A0A1Y4QT32-F1
#
_cell.length_a   1.000
_cell.length_b   1.000
_cell.length_c   1.000
_cell.angle_alpha   90.00
_cell.angle_beta   90.00
_cell.angle_gamma   90.00
#
_symmetry.space_group_name_H-M   'P 1'
#
loop_
_entity.id
_entity.type
_entity.pdbx_description
1 polymer ?
#
loop_
_entity_poly.entity_id
_entity_poly.type
_entity_poly.pdbx_seq_one_letter_code
_entity_poly.pdbx_strand_id
1 'polypeptide(L)'
;MELIKQAYVDKDLPQGWKPYYIFIIQVNNEEVGKIVLREGTIEQRYYDGHIGYSVEPQYRGHNYAYQAVIKLKKIAKRLGFEQLVITCSPDNIASKKTIKKLNAKYLETKTIPPEYQKDFRDDERVKEIYIIEL
;
A
#
# COMPACT_ATOMS: atom_id res chain seq x y z
N MET A 1 -9.85 -2.62 -15.96
CA MET A 1 -9.25 -3.05 -14.68
C MET A 1 -10.21 -2.83 -13.54
N GLU A 2 -10.29 -3.78 -12.61
CA GLU A 2 -11.15 -3.80 -11.44
C GLU A 2 -10.38 -4.23 -10.18
N LEU A 3 -10.95 -3.90 -9.02
CA LEU A 3 -10.49 -4.43 -7.74
C LEU A 3 -11.57 -5.36 -7.22
N ILE A 4 -11.26 -6.66 -7.16
CA ILE A 4 -12.18 -7.67 -6.64
C ILE A 4 -11.83 -7.90 -5.18
N LYS A 5 -12.78 -7.65 -4.27
CA LYS A 5 -12.56 -7.89 -2.84
C LYS A 5 -12.38 -9.39 -2.63
N GLN A 6 -11.19 -9.79 -2.19
CA GLN A 6 -10.88 -11.17 -1.85
C GLN A 6 -11.22 -11.45 -0.39
N ALA A 7 -10.79 -10.57 0.51
CA ALA A 7 -11.01 -10.76 1.95
C ALA A 7 -11.05 -9.42 2.70
N TYR A 8 -11.72 -9.45 3.84
CA TYR A 8 -11.48 -8.52 4.95
C TYR A 8 -11.05 -9.39 6.13
N VAL A 9 -9.87 -9.14 6.68
CA VAL A 9 -9.28 -9.94 7.76
C VAL A 9 -9.34 -9.12 9.03
N ASP A 10 -10.21 -9.49 9.95
CA ASP A 10 -10.48 -8.79 11.22
C ASP A 10 -10.39 -9.72 12.45
N LYS A 11 -10.15 -11.01 12.24
CA LYS A 11 -10.08 -12.05 13.28
C LYS A 11 -8.79 -12.84 13.17
N ASP A 12 -8.40 -13.46 14.28
CA ASP A 12 -7.21 -14.34 14.38
C ASP A 12 -5.92 -13.66 13.91
N LEU A 13 -5.86 -12.34 14.11
CA LEU A 13 -4.72 -11.52 13.74
C LEU A 13 -3.57 -11.71 14.75
N PRO A 14 -2.31 -11.70 14.29
CA PRO A 14 -1.16 -11.65 15.19
C PRO A 14 -1.27 -10.46 16.15
N GLN A 15 -0.69 -10.61 17.34
CA GLN A 15 -0.74 -9.55 18.35
C GLN A 15 -0.18 -8.23 17.79
N GLY A 16 -0.96 -7.15 17.95
CA GLY A 16 -0.60 -5.81 17.47
C GLY A 16 -1.02 -5.51 16.03
N TRP A 17 -1.51 -6.50 15.27
CA TRP A 17 -2.03 -6.26 13.93
C TRP A 17 -3.43 -5.63 13.97
N LYS A 18 -3.72 -4.85 12.92
CA LYS A 18 -5.02 -4.23 12.68
C LYS A 18 -5.71 -4.89 11.50
N PRO A 19 -7.05 -4.77 11.39
CA PRO A 19 -7.75 -5.32 10.25
C PRO A 19 -7.27 -4.76 8.91
N TYR A 20 -7.42 -5.53 7.85
CA TYR A 20 -7.05 -5.11 6.51
C TYR A 20 -7.90 -5.79 5.44
N TYR A 21 -8.02 -5.13 4.30
CA TYR A 21 -8.70 -5.62 3.12
C TYR A 21 -7.67 -6.13 2.12
N ILE A 22 -7.97 -7.27 1.48
CA ILE A 22 -7.22 -7.79 0.35
C ILE A 22 -8.09 -7.68 -0.89
N PHE A 23 -7.55 -7.07 -1.94
CA PHE A 23 -8.19 -7.01 -3.25
C PHE A 23 -7.28 -7.64 -4.31
N ILE A 24 -7.89 -8.39 -5.21
CA ILE A 24 -7.28 -8.85 -6.45
C ILE A 24 -7.35 -7.69 -7.45
N ILE A 25 -6.23 -7.41 -8.10
CA ILE A 25 -6.16 -6.50 -9.25
C ILE A 25 -6.49 -7.32 -10.49
N GLN A 26 -7.63 -7.07 -11.14
CA GLN A 26 -8.08 -7.85 -12.30
C GLN A 26 -8.14 -7.01 -13.58
N VAL A 27 -7.56 -7.52 -14.67
CA VAL A 27 -7.57 -6.89 -16.00
C VAL A 27 -8.01 -7.93 -17.03
N ASN A 28 -9.06 -7.62 -17.82
CA ASN A 28 -9.58 -8.54 -18.85
C ASN A 28 -9.85 -9.95 -18.30
N ASN A 29 -10.44 -10.02 -17.10
CA ASN A 29 -10.69 -11.24 -16.34
C ASN A 29 -9.45 -11.99 -15.81
N GLU A 30 -8.22 -11.52 -16.05
CA GLU A 30 -6.99 -12.09 -15.50
C GLU A 30 -6.58 -11.41 -14.19
N GLU A 31 -6.13 -12.20 -13.20
CA GLU A 31 -5.47 -11.69 -11.99
C GLU A 31 -4.06 -11.23 -12.34
N VAL A 32 -3.79 -9.93 -12.16
CA VAL A 32 -2.49 -9.33 -12.48
C VAL A 32 -1.67 -8.94 -11.25
N GLY A 33 -2.25 -9.07 -10.06
CA GLY A 33 -1.60 -8.77 -8.80
C GLY A 33 -2.60 -8.52 -7.67
N LYS A 34 -2.10 -7.97 -6.57
CA LYS A 34 -2.90 -7.72 -5.36
C LYS A 34 -2.64 -6.33 -4.79
N ILE A 35 -3.64 -5.79 -4.14
CA ILE A 35 -3.54 -4.56 -3.36
C ILE A 35 -4.22 -4.74 -2.01
N VAL A 36 -3.59 -4.24 -0.96
CA VAL A 36 -4.02 -4.31 0.43
C VAL A 36 -4.31 -2.92 0.94
N LEU A 37 -5.42 -2.76 1.67
CA LEU A 37 -5.74 -1.58 2.46
C LEU A 37 -5.73 -1.95 3.94
N ARG A 38 -4.74 -1.47 4.68
CA ARG A 38 -4.60 -1.67 6.12
C ARG A 38 -5.34 -0.58 6.88
N GLU A 39 -6.11 -0.96 7.90
CA GLU A 39 -6.67 -0.01 8.86
C GLU A 39 -5.61 0.50 9.83
N GLY A 40 -5.91 1.61 10.49
CA GLY A 40 -5.05 2.24 11.49
C GLY A 40 -4.99 3.75 11.31
N THR A 41 -4.36 4.43 12.26
CA THR A 41 -4.05 5.86 12.16
C THR A 41 -2.81 6.10 11.29
N ILE A 42 -2.54 7.37 10.96
CA ILE A 42 -1.31 7.78 10.27
C ILE A 42 -0.07 7.31 11.03
N GLU A 43 -0.05 7.44 12.35
CA GLU A 43 1.05 7.03 13.23
C GLU A 43 1.23 5.51 13.21
N GLN A 44 0.13 4.77 13.27
CA GLN A 44 0.17 3.30 13.25
C GLN A 44 0.62 2.73 11.91
N ARG A 45 0.46 3.48 10.82
CA ARG A 45 0.80 3.06 9.44
C ARG A 45 2.01 3.80 8.89
N TYR A 46 2.76 4.48 9.75
CA TYR A 46 3.79 5.43 9.35
C TYR A 46 4.93 4.80 8.53
N TYR A 47 5.33 3.57 8.85
CA TYR A 47 6.40 2.85 8.14
C TYR A 47 5.88 1.81 7.14
N ASP A 48 4.83 1.06 7.48
CA ASP A 48 4.29 -0.03 6.66
C ASP A 48 3.17 0.39 5.70
N GLY A 49 2.66 1.62 5.85
CA GLY A 49 1.66 2.22 4.99
C GLY A 49 0.26 1.66 5.19
N HIS A 50 -0.74 2.45 4.76
CA HIS A 50 -2.09 1.94 4.58
C HIS A 50 -2.18 1.09 3.31
N ILE A 51 -1.36 1.38 2.31
CA ILE A 51 -1.43 0.74 0.99
C ILE A 51 -0.19 -0.13 0.78
N GLY A 52 -0.43 -1.43 0.54
CA GLY A 52 0.58 -2.33 -0.02
C GLY A 52 0.11 -2.91 -1.35
N TYR A 53 0.98 -3.06 -2.34
CA TYR A 53 0.60 -3.69 -3.61
C TYR A 53 1.74 -4.52 -4.19
N SER A 54 1.34 -5.48 -5.04
CA SER A 54 2.23 -6.25 -5.90
C SER A 54 1.57 -6.42 -7.26
N VAL A 55 2.39 -6.41 -8.31
CA VAL A 55 1.99 -6.73 -9.68
C VAL A 55 2.91 -7.84 -10.15
N GLU A 56 2.32 -8.91 -10.69
CA GLU A 56 3.09 -10.06 -11.14
C GLU A 56 4.09 -9.65 -12.22
N PRO A 57 5.31 -10.23 -12.24
CA PRO A 57 6.39 -9.81 -13.12
C PRO A 57 5.99 -9.61 -14.59
N GLN A 58 5.21 -10.54 -15.16
CA GLN A 58 4.76 -10.52 -16.55
C GLN A 58 3.78 -9.38 -16.87
N TYR A 59 3.13 -8.78 -15.87
CA TYR A 59 2.15 -7.70 -16.04
C TYR A 59 2.71 -6.31 -15.67
N ARG A 60 3.99 -6.21 -15.27
CA ARG A 60 4.63 -4.93 -14.93
C ARG A 60 4.77 -4.04 -16.17
N GLY A 61 4.99 -2.74 -15.95
CA GLY A 61 5.11 -1.74 -17.03
C GLY A 61 3.77 -1.14 -17.52
N HIS A 62 2.63 -1.73 -17.15
CA HIS A 62 1.30 -1.29 -17.62
C HIS A 62 0.59 -0.27 -16.71
N ASN A 63 1.28 0.27 -15.69
CA ASN A 63 0.70 1.17 -14.67
C ASN A 63 -0.44 0.55 -13.83
N TYR A 64 -0.53 -0.78 -13.72
CA TYR A 64 -1.59 -1.43 -12.95
C TYR A 64 -1.56 -1.07 -11.45
N ALA A 65 -0.38 -0.96 -10.84
CA ALA A 65 -0.28 -0.49 -9.45
C ALA A 65 -0.90 0.92 -9.26
N TYR A 66 -0.55 1.87 -10.13
CA TYR A 66 -1.11 3.22 -10.11
C TYR A 66 -2.64 3.23 -10.22
N GLN A 67 -3.17 2.54 -11.23
CA GLN A 67 -4.61 2.49 -11.47
C GLN A 67 -5.36 1.75 -10.33
N ALA A 68 -4.74 0.73 -9.73
CA ALA A 68 -5.26 0.05 -8.54
C ALA A 68 -5.36 1.01 -7.36
N VAL A 69 -4.32 1.80 -7.08
CA VAL A 69 -4.37 2.81 -6.00
C VAL A 69 -5.46 3.86 -6.27
N ILE A 70 -5.62 4.35 -7.50
CA ILE A 70 -6.69 5.30 -7.85
C ILE A 70 -8.09 4.73 -7.53
N LYS A 71 -8.32 3.44 -7.81
CA LYS A 71 -9.59 2.77 -7.46
C LYS A 71 -9.71 2.57 -5.96
N LEU A 72 -8.63 2.17 -5.30
CA LEU A 72 -8.61 1.96 -3.85
C LEU A 72 -8.91 3.25 -3.08
N LYS A 73 -8.41 4.41 -3.52
CA LYS A 73 -8.74 5.72 -2.93
C LYS A 73 -10.24 5.94 -2.80
N LYS A 74 -11.01 5.59 -3.83
CA LYS A 74 -12.48 5.72 -3.83
C LYS A 74 -13.14 4.77 -2.83
N ILE A 75 -12.59 3.57 -2.65
CA ILE A 75 -13.05 2.60 -1.65
C ILE A 75 -12.73 3.12 -0.25
N ALA A 76 -11.49 3.53 0.00
CA ALA A 76 -11.05 4.07 1.28
C ALA A 76 -11.89 5.28 1.71
N LYS A 77 -12.20 6.21 0.79
CA LYS A 77 -13.08 7.36 1.09
C LYS A 77 -14.47 6.93 1.57
N ARG A 78 -15.06 5.89 0.95
CA ARG A 78 -16.36 5.34 1.38
C ARG A 78 -16.31 4.60 2.71
N LEU A 79 -15.14 4.09 3.08
CA LEU A 79 -14.88 3.48 4.37
C LEU A 79 -14.55 4.51 5.47
N GLY A 80 -14.58 5.80 5.15
CA GLY A 80 -14.36 6.89 6.11
C GLY A 80 -12.90 7.32 6.29
N PHE A 81 -11.98 6.87 5.43
CA PHE A 81 -10.62 7.41 5.43
C PHE A 81 -10.62 8.83 4.84
N GLU A 82 -9.89 9.73 5.49
CA GLU A 82 -9.62 11.09 4.98
C GLU A 82 -8.25 11.17 4.29
N GLN A 83 -7.29 10.39 4.81
CA GLN A 83 -5.90 10.36 4.35
C GLN A 83 -5.38 8.93 4.34
N LEU A 84 -4.40 8.66 3.47
CA LEU A 84 -3.68 7.39 3.42
C LEU A 84 -2.18 7.63 3.42
N VAL A 85 -1.46 6.85 4.22
CA VAL A 85 0.00 6.70 4.14
C VAL A 85 0.34 5.68 3.05
N ILE A 86 1.28 6.04 2.18
CA ILE A 86 1.92 5.10 1.26
C ILE A 86 3.43 5.22 1.44
N THR A 87 4.14 4.10 1.55
CA THR A 87 5.59 4.09 1.76
C THR A 87 6.28 3.24 0.70
N CYS A 88 7.55 3.52 0.45
CA CYS A 88 8.42 2.63 -0.32
C CYS A 88 9.87 2.71 0.17
N SER A 89 10.64 1.66 -0.11
CA SER A 89 12.09 1.72 0.07
C SER A 89 12.71 2.68 -0.95
N PRO A 90 13.76 3.47 -0.61
CA PRO A 90 14.34 4.49 -1.49
C PRO A 90 14.84 3.97 -2.84
N ASP A 91 15.25 2.71 -2.88
CA ASP A 91 15.76 1.97 -4.04
C ASP A 91 14.63 1.37 -4.90
N ASN A 92 13.38 1.39 -4.44
CA ASN A 92 12.23 0.88 -5.17
C ASN A 92 11.75 1.91 -6.22
N ILE A 93 12.51 2.02 -7.31
CA ILE A 93 12.26 2.97 -8.40
C ILE A 93 10.87 2.82 -9.02
N ALA A 94 10.36 1.58 -9.13
CA ALA A 94 9.03 1.31 -9.68
C ALA A 94 7.91 1.93 -8.82
N SER A 95 8.00 1.76 -7.50
CA SER A 95 7.03 2.34 -6.57
C SER A 95 7.14 3.85 -6.52
N LYS A 96 8.36 4.41 -6.55
CA LYS A 96 8.58 5.87 -6.62
C LYS A 96 7.93 6.50 -7.85
N LYS A 97 8.05 5.87 -9.03
CA LYS A 97 7.37 6.31 -10.25
C LYS A 97 5.84 6.29 -10.09
N THR A 98 5.31 5.23 -9.45
CA THR A 98 3.88 5.10 -9.16
C THR A 98 3.40 6.20 -8.21
N ILE A 99 4.09 6.39 -7.08
CA ILE A 99 3.77 7.39 -6.05
C ILE A 99 3.87 8.81 -6.61
N LYS A 100 4.89 9.11 -7.40
CA LYS A 100 5.02 10.39 -8.10
C LYS A 100 3.81 10.66 -8.99
N LYS A 101 3.35 9.66 -9.75
CA LYS A 101 2.16 9.78 -10.61
C LYS A 101 0.86 9.97 -9.82
N LEU A 102 0.80 9.47 -8.59
CA LEU A 102 -0.33 9.68 -7.67
C LEU A 102 -0.38 11.11 -7.10
N ASN A 103 0.66 11.93 -7.32
CA ASN A 103 0.83 13.23 -6.68
C ASN A 103 0.73 13.14 -5.14
N ALA A 104 1.23 12.05 -4.56
CA ALA A 104 1.29 11.90 -3.11
C ALA A 104 2.29 12.92 -2.53
N LYS A 105 1.92 13.54 -1.41
CA LYS A 105 2.76 14.50 -0.72
C LYS A 105 3.90 13.76 -0.01
N TYR A 106 5.13 13.98 -0.43
CA TYR A 106 6.30 13.49 0.30
C TYR A 106 6.37 14.14 1.68
N LEU A 107 6.55 13.33 2.70
CA LEU A 107 6.72 13.79 4.08
C LEU A 107 8.21 13.81 4.43
N GLU A 108 8.85 12.64 4.47
CA GLU A 108 10.26 12.49 4.80
C GLU A 108 10.80 11.11 4.38
N THR A 109 12.11 10.96 4.51
CA THR A 109 12.81 9.68 4.40
C THR A 109 13.38 9.36 5.78
N LYS A 110 13.06 8.18 6.32
CA LYS A 110 13.39 7.84 7.70
C LYS A 110 13.88 6.41 7.83
N THR A 111 14.87 6.23 8.69
CA THR A 111 15.29 4.90 9.13
C THR A 111 14.17 4.26 9.95
N ILE A 112 13.93 2.98 9.71
CA ILE A 112 12.99 2.18 10.48
C ILE A 112 13.62 1.92 11.87
N PRO A 113 12.95 2.29 12.97
CA PRO A 113 13.43 2.00 14.31
C PRO A 113 13.65 0.48 14.53
N PRO A 114 14.69 0.07 15.27
CA PRO A 114 15.02 -1.35 15.46
C PRO A 114 13.85 -2.21 15.97
N GLU A 115 12.99 -1.65 16.82
CA GLU A 115 11.82 -2.32 17.38
C GLU A 115 10.76 -2.71 16.34
N TYR A 116 10.70 -1.99 15.22
CA TYR A 116 9.81 -2.27 14.09
C TYR A 116 10.48 -3.10 13.00
N GLN A 117 11.80 -3.30 13.04
CA GLN A 117 12.55 -3.94 11.96
C GLN A 117 12.08 -5.38 11.66
N LYS A 118 11.60 -6.09 12.69
CA LYS A 118 11.05 -7.45 12.59
C LYS A 118 9.83 -7.58 11.67
N ASP A 119 9.15 -6.47 11.38
CA ASP A 119 7.95 -6.42 10.54
C ASP A 119 8.29 -6.15 9.06
N PHE A 120 9.57 -5.97 8.73
CA PHE A 120 10.07 -5.68 7.38
C PHE A 120 11.13 -6.68 6.96
N ARG A 121 11.43 -6.73 5.65
CA ARG A 121 12.53 -7.55 5.16
C ARG A 121 13.88 -7.06 5.68
N ASP A 122 14.85 -7.96 5.73
CA ASP A 122 16.20 -7.67 6.23
C ASP A 122 16.97 -6.65 5.38
N ASP A 123 16.56 -6.36 4.15
CA ASP A 123 17.14 -5.31 3.31
C ASP A 123 16.44 -3.94 3.51
N GLU A 124 15.24 -3.93 4.09
CA GLU A 124 14.45 -2.73 4.26
C GLU A 124 14.83 -2.03 5.58
N ARG A 125 15.69 -1.01 5.49
CA ARG A 125 16.14 -0.20 6.64
C ARG A 125 15.60 1.22 6.64
N VAL A 126 15.17 1.71 5.48
CA VAL A 126 14.76 3.11 5.27
C VAL A 126 13.47 3.11 4.48
N LYS A 127 12.57 4.05 4.82
CA LYS A 127 11.31 4.29 4.11
C LYS A 127 11.22 5.74 3.66
N GLU A 128 10.84 5.95 2.40
CA GLU A 128 10.25 7.20 1.94
C GLU A 128 8.75 7.15 2.26
N ILE A 129 8.26 8.20 2.93
CA ILE A 129 6.91 8.25 3.50
C ILE A 129 6.12 9.34 2.78
N TYR A 130 4.90 9.01 2.36
CA TYR A 130 4.03 9.92 1.62
C TYR A 130 2.60 9.88 2.13
N ILE A 131 1.90 11.00 1.98
CA ILE A 131 0.48 11.15 2.30
C ILE A 131 -0.33 11.36 1.02
N ILE A 132 -1.47 10.67 0.94
CA ILE A 132 -2.48 10.85 -0.09
C ILE A 132 -3.75 11.39 0.57
N GLU A 133 -4.18 12.58 0.16
CA GLU A 133 -5.49 13.15 0.51
C GLU A 133 -6.60 12.50 -0.35
N LEU A 134 -7.78 12.22 0.25
CA LEU A 134 -8.89 11.48 -0.36
C LEU A 134 -10.10 12.31 -0.81
#